data_AF-A0A519W7F5-F1
#
_entry.id   AF-A0A519W7F5-F1
#
_cell.length_a   1.000
_cell.length_b   1.000
_cell.length_c   1.000
_cell.angle_alpha   90.00
_cell.angle_beta   90.00
_cell.angle_gamma   90.00
#
_symmetry.space_group_name_H-M   'P 1'
#
loop_
_entity.id
_entity.type
_entity.pdbx_description
1 polymer ?
#
loop_
_entity_poly.entity_id
_entity_poly.type
_entity_poly.pdbx_seq_one_letter_code
_entity_poly.pdbx_strand_id
1 'polypeptide(L)'
;MNSDSHIWFIILAMAVRGFGMSLLVSPVSTSLLNSINAGQTATATSINSLLQQVGGSVGIAISGIMHTYINKYYLQLGRTTEIAEHFALQDGFLISAVIIAFAIIPALKLPNKNKVDKLTAVKLTSLR
;
A
#
# COMPACT_ATOMS: atom_id res chain seq x y z
N MET A 1 20.52 28.60 -5.37
CA MET A 1 20.07 28.43 -6.77
C MET A 1 20.24 26.96 -7.11
N ASN A 2 19.19 26.15 -6.96
CA ASN A 2 19.05 24.75 -7.46
C ASN A 2 17.61 24.20 -7.21
N SER A 3 16.61 25.08 -7.04
CA SER A 3 15.24 24.67 -6.70
C SER A 3 14.60 23.80 -7.78
N ASP A 4 14.99 23.98 -9.05
CA ASP A 4 14.54 23.17 -10.18
C ASP A 4 14.96 21.69 -10.04
N SER A 5 16.13 21.41 -9.48
CA SER A 5 16.66 20.04 -9.35
C SER A 5 15.90 19.23 -8.29
N HIS A 6 15.44 19.87 -7.22
CA HIS A 6 14.62 19.22 -6.19
C HIS A 6 13.20 18.91 -6.67
N ILE A 7 12.57 19.85 -7.40
CA ILE A 7 11.23 19.65 -7.95
C ILE A 7 11.22 18.49 -8.94
N TRP A 8 12.24 18.42 -9.81
CA TRP A 8 12.37 17.33 -10.77
C TRP A 8 12.49 15.95 -10.09
N PHE A 9 13.22 15.88 -8.97
CA PHE A 9 13.34 14.66 -8.19
C PHE A 9 12.00 14.22 -7.60
N ILE A 10 11.21 15.15 -7.03
CA ILE A 10 9.88 14.85 -6.49
C ILE A 10 8.94 14.38 -7.59
N ILE A 11 8.95 15.05 -8.75
CA ILE A 11 8.14 14.66 -9.92
C ILE A 11 8.50 13.24 -10.37
N LEU A 12 9.79 12.95 -10.53
CA LEU A 12 10.25 11.62 -10.93
C LEU A 12 9.87 10.55 -9.89
N ALA A 13 10.04 10.85 -8.60
CA ALA A 13 9.66 9.94 -7.51
C ALA A 13 8.15 9.67 -7.49
N MET A 14 7.32 10.70 -7.66
CA MET A 14 5.86 10.57 -7.77
C MET A 14 5.44 9.79 -9.02
N ALA A 15 6.12 10.02 -10.15
CA ALA A 15 5.87 9.29 -11.39
C ALA A 15 6.20 7.80 -11.25
N VAL A 16 7.37 7.47 -10.70
CA VAL A 16 7.77 6.08 -10.43
C VAL A 16 6.82 5.41 -9.44
N ARG A 17 6.40 6.12 -8.40
CA ARG A 17 5.40 5.62 -7.43
C ARG A 17 4.06 5.32 -8.10
N GLY A 18 3.53 6.26 -8.88
CA GLY A 18 2.25 6.09 -9.59
C GLY A 18 2.31 4.95 -10.60
N PHE A 19 3.40 4.86 -11.34
CA PHE A 19 3.63 3.78 -12.30
C PHE A 19 3.73 2.41 -11.60
N GLY A 20 4.52 2.31 -10.52
CA GLY A 20 4.63 1.09 -9.72
C GLY A 20 3.31 0.65 -9.11
N MET A 21 2.50 1.58 -8.61
CA MET A 21 1.16 1.26 -8.10
C MET A 21 0.23 0.75 -9.20
N SER A 22 0.25 1.33 -10.41
CA SER A 22 -0.60 0.88 -11.52
C SER A 22 -0.26 -0.56 -11.94
N LEU A 23 1.04 -0.88 -12.02
CA LEU A 23 1.52 -2.22 -12.33
C LEU A 23 1.18 -3.25 -11.25
N LEU A 24 0.96 -2.83 -10.01
CA LEU A 24 0.52 -3.72 -8.92
C LEU A 24 -0.99 -3.92 -8.90
N VAL A 25 -1.76 -2.83 -8.97
CA VAL A 25 -3.22 -2.86 -8.79
C VAL A 25 -3.91 -3.67 -9.89
N SER A 26 -3.45 -3.57 -11.14
CA SER A 26 -4.04 -4.29 -12.27
C SER A 26 -3.97 -5.82 -12.13
N PRO A 27 -2.78 -6.46 -12.01
CA PRO A 27 -2.68 -7.91 -11.88
C PRO A 27 -3.27 -8.43 -10.57
N VAL A 28 -3.22 -7.65 -9.48
CA VAL A 28 -3.84 -8.03 -8.20
C VAL A 28 -5.36 -8.12 -8.35
N SER A 29 -5.98 -7.10 -8.94
CA SER A 29 -7.43 -7.09 -9.18
C SER A 29 -7.85 -8.23 -10.11
N THR A 30 -7.14 -8.43 -11.23
CA THR A 30 -7.41 -9.54 -12.16
C THR A 30 -7.21 -10.91 -11.52
N SER A 31 -6.17 -11.09 -10.69
CA SER A 31 -5.92 -12.35 -9.98
C SER A 31 -6.99 -12.66 -8.92
N LEU A 32 -7.59 -11.63 -8.33
CA LEU A 32 -8.70 -11.76 -7.39
C LEU A 32 -9.95 -12.24 -8.14
N LEU A 33 -10.31 -11.56 -9.24
CA LEU A 33 -11.47 -11.88 -10.06
C LEU A 33 -11.37 -13.25 -10.76
N ASN A 34 -10.17 -13.67 -11.17
CA ASN A 34 -9.96 -14.99 -11.78
C ASN A 34 -10.09 -16.16 -10.78
N SER A 35 -10.09 -15.89 -9.47
CA SER A 35 -10.13 -16.93 -8.43
C SER A 35 -11.51 -17.17 -7.83
N ILE A 36 -12.53 -16.50 -8.37
CA ILE A 36 -13.89 -16.52 -7.87
C ILE A 36 -14.85 -16.87 -9.00
N ASN A 37 -15.96 -17.52 -8.66
CA ASN A 37 -16.97 -17.92 -9.63
C ASN A 37 -17.77 -16.68 -10.10
N ALA A 38 -18.22 -16.65 -11.36
CA ALA A 38 -18.84 -15.47 -11.99
C ALA A 38 -20.06 -14.92 -11.23
N GLY A 39 -20.80 -15.78 -10.51
CA GLY A 39 -21.93 -15.38 -9.67
C GLY A 39 -21.56 -14.66 -8.37
N GLN A 40 -20.30 -14.70 -7.94
CA GLN A 40 -19.80 -14.09 -6.69
C GLN A 40 -18.87 -12.89 -6.95
N THR A 41 -18.61 -12.56 -8.21
CA THR A 41 -17.76 -11.45 -8.63
C THR A 41 -18.19 -10.10 -8.05
N ALA A 42 -19.50 -9.85 -7.99
CA ALA A 42 -20.04 -8.62 -7.40
C ALA A 42 -19.68 -8.50 -5.91
N THR A 43 -19.89 -9.57 -5.13
CA THR A 43 -19.59 -9.62 -3.69
C THR A 43 -18.08 -9.54 -3.41
N ALA A 44 -17.26 -10.22 -4.20
CA ALA A 44 -15.81 -10.16 -4.04
C ALA A 44 -15.25 -8.78 -4.38
N THR A 45 -15.79 -8.14 -5.43
CA THR A 45 -15.40 -6.78 -5.83
C THR A 45 -15.78 -5.77 -4.75
N SER A 46 -16.97 -5.90 -4.15
CA SER A 46 -17.40 -5.00 -3.07
C SER A 46 -16.54 -5.19 -1.82
N ILE A 47 -16.22 -6.43 -1.42
CA ILE A 47 -15.28 -6.70 -0.32
C ILE A 47 -13.89 -6.11 -0.61
N ASN A 48 -13.37 -6.29 -1.83
CA ASN A 48 -12.08 -5.74 -2.24
C ASN A 48 -12.06 -4.21 -2.16
N SER A 49 -13.13 -3.54 -2.58
CA SER A 49 -13.26 -2.09 -2.45
C SER A 49 -13.36 -1.64 -1.00
N LEU A 50 -14.11 -2.37 -0.15
CA LEU A 50 -14.20 -2.07 1.29
C LEU A 50 -12.84 -2.21 1.98
N LEU A 51 -12.08 -3.25 1.67
CA LEU A 51 -10.74 -3.45 2.21
C LEU A 51 -9.79 -2.31 1.81
N GLN A 52 -9.86 -1.86 0.55
CA GLN A 52 -9.08 -0.70 0.09
C GLN A 52 -9.49 0.60 0.79
N GLN A 53 -10.80 0.84 0.97
CA GLN A 53 -11.30 2.03 1.66
C GLN A 53 -10.90 2.05 3.13
N VAL A 54 -11.05 0.92 3.83
CA VAL A 54 -10.66 0.78 5.24
C VAL A 54 -9.13 0.90 5.38
N GLY A 55 -8.36 0.23 4.52
CA GLY A 55 -6.90 0.34 4.52
C GLY A 55 -6.43 1.78 4.25
N GLY A 56 -7.06 2.45 3.29
CA GLY A 56 -6.79 3.85 2.97
C GLY A 56 -7.12 4.80 4.12
N SER A 57 -8.29 4.66 4.74
CA SER A 57 -8.69 5.53 5.86
C SER A 57 -7.80 5.34 7.09
N VAL A 58 -7.46 4.09 7.42
CA VAL A 58 -6.52 3.77 8.51
C VAL A 58 -5.14 4.35 8.21
N GLY A 59 -4.64 4.21 6.98
CA GLY A 59 -3.36 4.78 6.56
C GLY A 59 -3.31 6.30 6.68
N ILE A 60 -4.37 6.99 6.25
CA ILE A 60 -4.48 8.45 6.36
C ILE A 60 -4.54 8.88 7.83
N ALA A 61 -5.32 8.19 8.67
CA ALA A 61 -5.43 8.49 10.09
C ALA A 61 -4.07 8.37 10.81
N ILE A 62 -3.35 7.28 10.57
CA ILE A 62 -1.99 7.08 11.12
C ILE A 62 -1.05 8.18 10.63
N SER A 63 -1.11 8.54 9.34
CA SER A 63 -0.29 9.61 8.76
C SER A 63 -0.57 10.97 9.43
N GLY A 64 -1.83 11.29 9.70
CA GLY A 64 -2.22 12.52 10.39
C GLY A 64 -1.76 12.57 11.85
N ILE A 65 -1.86 11.46 12.58
CA ILE A 65 -1.35 11.34 13.95
C ILE A 65 0.16 11.56 13.96
N MET A 66 0.88 10.94 13.03
CA MET A 66 2.33 11.05 12.94
C MET A 66 2.77 12.48 12.62
N HIS A 67 2.12 13.10 11.64
CA HIS A 67 2.37 14.51 11.30
C HIS A 67 2.15 15.42 12.51
N THR A 68 1.04 15.23 13.24
CA THR A 68 0.72 16.03 14.44
C THR A 68 1.73 15.80 15.57
N TYR A 69 2.16 14.55 15.79
CA TYR A 69 3.12 14.19 16.84
C TYR A 69 4.48 14.82 16.58
N ILE A 70 4.98 14.72 15.35
CA ILE A 70 6.26 15.32 14.94
C ILE A 70 6.21 16.84 15.00
N ASN A 71 5.13 17.47 14.50
CA ASN A 71 4.99 18.93 14.55
C ASN A 71 5.05 19.43 16.01
N LYS A 72 4.30 18.79 16.91
CA LYS A 72 4.29 19.12 18.35
C LYS A 72 5.65 18.93 19.01
N TYR A 73 6.39 17.88 18.65
CA TYR A 73 7.73 17.63 19.16
C TYR A 73 8.70 18.77 18.78
N TYR A 74 8.71 19.21 17.51
CA TYR A 74 9.60 20.28 17.06
C TYR A 74 9.17 21.68 17.55
N LEU A 75 7.87 21.93 17.72
CA LEU A 75 7.33 23.17 18.32
C LEU A 75 7.77 23.32 19.79
N GLN A 76 7.83 22.24 20.56
CA GLN A 76 8.28 22.26 21.96
C GLN A 76 9.78 22.54 22.13
N LEU A 77 10.59 22.32 21.09
CA LEU A 77 12.02 22.64 21.06
C LEU A 77 12.33 24.09 20.62
N GLY A 78 11.31 24.93 20.37
CA GLY A 78 11.50 26.35 20.06
C GLY A 78 11.99 26.67 18.65
N ARG A 79 11.89 25.73 17.70
CA ARG A 79 12.20 25.94 16.27
C ARG A 79 11.02 26.58 15.53
N THR A 80 11.31 27.42 14.53
CA THR A 80 10.34 28.03 13.61
C THR A 80 9.62 26.99 12.75
N THR A 81 8.32 27.23 12.49
CA THR A 81 7.36 26.32 11.82
C THR A 81 7.88 25.77 10.48
N GLU A 82 8.65 26.56 9.73
CA GLU A 82 9.13 26.20 8.39
C GLU A 82 10.14 25.03 8.38
N ILE A 83 10.95 24.89 9.44
CA ILE A 83 11.95 23.80 9.55
C ILE A 83 11.26 22.51 10.02
N ALA A 84 10.23 22.64 10.87
CA ALA A 84 9.45 21.53 11.38
C ALA A 84 8.64 20.82 10.28
N GLU A 85 8.10 21.58 9.32
CA GLU A 85 7.38 21.00 8.18
C GLU A 85 8.30 20.20 7.26
N HIS A 86 9.51 20.71 6.99
CA HIS A 86 10.45 20.00 6.12
C HIS A 86 10.93 18.68 6.75
N PHE A 87 11.23 18.67 8.05
CA PHE A 87 11.60 17.46 8.78
C PHE A 87 10.43 16.49 8.93
N ALA A 88 9.20 16.96 9.14
CA ALA A 88 8.02 16.12 9.27
C ALA A 88 7.71 15.29 8.02
N LEU A 89 7.94 15.87 6.83
CA LEU A 89 7.75 15.15 5.56
C LEU A 89 8.81 14.07 5.35
N GLN A 90 10.07 14.36 5.70
CA GLN A 90 11.16 13.41 5.55
C GLN A 90 11.06 12.26 6.56
N ASP A 91 10.75 12.55 7.83
CA ASP A 91 10.53 11.54 8.85
C ASP A 91 9.29 10.70 8.51
N GLY A 92 8.20 11.34 8.08
CA GLY A 92 6.99 10.66 7.62
C GLY A 92 7.27 9.65 6.50
N PHE A 93 8.19 9.97 5.58
CA PHE A 93 8.62 9.05 4.54
C PHE A 93 9.32 7.81 5.11
N LEU A 94 10.23 7.98 6.07
CA LEU A 94 10.97 6.89 6.69
C LEU A 94 10.06 5.96 7.48
N ILE A 95 9.07 6.52 8.19
CA ILE A 95 8.06 5.75 8.93
C ILE A 95 7.17 4.97 7.96
N SER A 96 6.76 5.59 6.85
CA SER A 96 6.00 4.90 5.80
C SER A 96 6.80 3.74 5.19
N ALA A 97 8.12 3.89 5.04
CA ALA A 97 9.00 2.82 4.57
C ALA A 97 9.07 1.64 5.55
N VAL A 98 9.10 1.91 6.86
CA VAL A 98 9.03 0.86 7.90
C VAL A 98 7.68 0.15 7.86
N ILE A 99 6.57 0.89 7.76
CA ILE A 99 5.21 0.30 7.64
C ILE A 99 5.12 -0.60 6.40
N ILE A 100 5.66 -0.16 5.26
CA ILE A 100 5.74 -0.98 4.04
C ILE A 100 6.59 -2.23 4.28
N ALA A 101 7.74 -2.12 4.94
CA ALA A 101 8.60 -3.26 5.25
C ALA A 101 7.87 -4.30 6.14
N PHE A 102 7.10 -3.85 7.13
CA PHE A 102 6.23 -4.73 7.91
C PHE A 102 5.10 -5.35 7.07
N ALA A 103 4.55 -4.62 6.11
CA ALA A 103 3.51 -5.13 5.21
C ALA A 103 4.02 -6.23 4.24
N ILE A 104 5.33 -6.30 3.98
CA ILE A 104 5.94 -7.37 3.19
C ILE A 104 5.83 -8.72 3.92
N ILE A 105 5.88 -8.75 5.25
CA ILE A 105 5.83 -9.99 6.05
C ILE A 105 4.56 -10.81 5.79
N PRO A 106 3.33 -10.25 5.90
CA PRO A 106 2.11 -10.98 5.54
C PRO A 106 1.99 -11.20 4.02
N ALA A 107 2.52 -10.30 3.18
CA ALA A 107 2.50 -10.48 1.73
C ALA A 107 3.28 -11.73 1.29
N LEU A 108 4.42 -12.01 1.91
CA LEU A 108 5.21 -13.22 1.66
C LEU A 108 4.55 -14.49 2.20
N LYS A 109 3.63 -14.37 3.16
CA LYS A 109 2.87 -15.50 3.71
C LYS A 109 1.66 -15.90 2.85
N LEU A 110 1.34 -15.19 1.75
CA LEU A 110 0.29 -15.60 0.82
C LEU A 110 0.62 -16.95 0.18
N PRO A 111 -0.12 -18.04 0.50
CA PRO A 111 0.16 -19.37 -0.04
C PRO A 111 -0.05 -19.38 -1.56
N ASN A 112 0.93 -19.93 -2.26
CA ASN A 112 0.90 -20.06 -3.72
C ASN A 112 -0.35 -20.85 -4.18
N LYS A 113 -1.19 -20.24 -5.03
CA LYS A 113 -2.45 -20.81 -5.54
C LYS A 113 -2.27 -22.10 -6.36
N ASN A 114 -1.03 -22.45 -6.70
CA ASN A 114 -0.66 -23.72 -7.34
C ASN A 114 -1.07 -24.98 -6.54
N LYS A 115 -1.47 -24.86 -5.26
CA LYS A 115 -1.98 -26.00 -4.48
C LYS A 115 -3.48 -26.24 -4.64
N VAL A 116 -4.31 -25.21 -4.81
CA VAL A 116 -5.77 -25.38 -4.82
C VAL A 116 -6.21 -26.07 -6.12
N ASP A 117 -5.62 -25.70 -7.26
CA ASP A 117 -5.91 -26.29 -8.57
C ASP A 117 -5.54 -27.78 -8.63
N LYS A 118 -4.40 -28.16 -8.01
CA LYS A 118 -3.94 -29.55 -7.93
C LYS A 118 -4.84 -30.45 -7.06
N LEU A 119 -5.46 -29.91 -6.00
CA LEU A 119 -6.37 -30.70 -5.15
C LEU A 119 -7.69 -31.05 -5.87
N THR A 120 -8.22 -30.12 -6.68
CA THR A 120 -9.44 -30.37 -7.48
C THR A 120 -9.19 -31.36 -8.61
N ALA A 121 -8.04 -31.24 -9.30
CA ALA A 121 -7.66 -32.15 -10.37
C ALA A 121 -7.46 -33.59 -9.87
N VAL A 122 -6.78 -33.78 -8.74
CA VAL A 122 -6.56 -35.12 -8.14
C VAL A 122 -7.88 -35.76 -7.70
N LYS A 123 -8.81 -34.99 -7.14
CA LYS A 123 -10.11 -35.51 -6.67
C LYS A 123 -11.04 -35.95 -7.79
N LEU A 124 -10.90 -35.36 -8.99
CA LEU A 124 -11.66 -35.74 -10.19
C LEU A 124 -11.08 -36.98 -10.88
N THR A 125 -9.78 -37.22 -10.75
CA THR A 125 -9.13 -38.44 -11.26
C THR A 125 -9.35 -39.65 -10.35
N SER A 126 -9.47 -39.46 -9.04
CA SER A 126 -9.76 -40.55 -8.08
C SER A 126 -11.23 -41.02 -8.06
N LEU A 127 -12.11 -40.36 -8.83
CA LEU A 127 -13.53 -40.70 -8.98
C LEU A 127 -13.85 -41.34 -10.34
N ARG A 128 -12.83 -41.62 -11.16
CA ARG A 128 -12.90 -42.41 -12.39
C ARG A 128 -12.21 -43.74 -12.17
#